data_AF-A0A0Q8ZZ32-F1
#
_entry.id   AF-A0A0Q8ZZ32-F1
#
_cell.length_a   1.000
_cell.length_b   1.000
_cell.length_c   1.000
_cell.angle_alpha   90.00
_cell.angle_beta   90.00
_cell.angle_gamma   90.00
#
_symmetry.space_group_name_H-M   'P 1'
#
loop_
_entity.id
_entity.type
_entity.pdbx_description
1 polymer ?
#
loop_
_entity_poly.entity_id
_entity_poly.type
_entity_poly.pdbx_seq_one_letter_code
_entity_poly.pdbx_strand_id
1 'polypeptide(L)'
;MVAAVVVVAAGILCAAWSWTSSAQPESREAEAAVTHVPTSSYSAKTFPCHFTVLDGRLYAGHSTTLTDQYGVGATVEAVAEVQCLVRRHGFDPKGIDGSFGPNTRAAVQGFQRSRGLDADGIVGPMTWRELRKPGG
;
A
#
# COMPACT_ATOMS: atom_id res chain seq x y z
N MET A 1 -38.03 -0.36 65.26
CA MET A 1 -36.75 -0.08 65.95
C MET A 1 -35.98 0.86 65.01
N VAL A 2 -36.16 2.19 65.11
CA VAL A 2 -35.56 3.18 66.04
C VAL A 2 -34.11 3.55 65.67
N ALA A 3 -33.86 4.87 65.63
CA ALA A 3 -32.60 5.65 65.56
C ALA A 3 -32.01 5.86 64.14
N ALA A 4 -32.05 7.03 63.50
CA ALA A 4 -31.65 8.42 63.87
C ALA A 4 -30.14 8.55 64.14
N VAL A 5 -29.42 9.39 63.36
CA VAL A 5 -28.65 10.61 63.76
C VAL A 5 -27.48 10.73 62.75
N VAL A 6 -26.96 11.85 62.23
CA VAL A 6 -27.23 13.29 62.22
C VAL A 6 -26.46 13.91 61.03
N VAL A 7 -27.01 15.02 60.55
CA VAL A 7 -26.54 16.01 59.56
C VAL A 7 -25.12 16.54 59.81
N VAL A 8 -24.32 16.74 58.75
CA VAL A 8 -23.59 18.01 58.52
C VAL A 8 -23.48 18.26 57.02
N ALA A 9 -24.16 19.30 56.54
CA ALA A 9 -23.83 19.96 55.28
C ALA A 9 -22.70 20.97 55.55
N ALA A 10 -21.64 20.93 54.76
CA ALA A 10 -20.72 22.04 54.57
C ALA A 10 -20.30 22.01 53.10
N GLY A 11 -20.73 23.02 52.35
CA GLY A 11 -20.42 23.15 50.93
C GLY A 11 -18.95 23.48 50.66
N ILE A 12 -18.57 23.39 49.40
CA ILE A 12 -17.99 24.46 48.59
C ILE A 12 -17.85 23.93 47.16
N LEU A 13 -18.25 24.79 46.22
CA LEU A 13 -18.29 24.59 44.79
C LEU A 13 -16.94 24.14 44.22
N CYS A 14 -16.95 23.05 43.46
CA CYS A 14 -16.08 22.88 42.30
C CYS A 14 -16.95 22.36 41.17
N ALA A 15 -17.01 23.12 40.07
CA ALA A 15 -17.70 22.75 38.85
C ALA A 15 -17.06 21.48 38.26
N ALA A 16 -17.58 20.31 38.64
CA ALA A 16 -17.29 19.05 37.98
C ALA A 16 -18.27 18.93 36.83
N TRP A 17 -17.78 19.24 35.63
CA TRP A 17 -18.49 19.01 34.39
C TRP A 17 -18.87 17.53 34.36
N SER A 18 -20.17 17.27 34.45
CA SER A 18 -20.76 15.95 34.45
C SER A 18 -20.48 15.30 33.10
N TRP A 19 -19.44 14.46 33.02
CA TRP A 19 -19.21 13.57 31.89
C TRP A 19 -20.28 12.48 31.91
N THR A 20 -21.47 12.87 31.47
CA THR A 20 -22.61 11.98 31.26
C THR A 20 -22.32 11.16 29.99
N SER A 21 -21.84 9.94 30.18
CA SER A 21 -21.84 8.92 29.13
C SER A 21 -23.29 8.54 28.83
N SER A 22 -23.91 9.31 27.93
CA SER A 22 -25.17 8.95 27.29
C SER A 22 -24.93 8.94 25.79
N ALA A 23 -24.73 7.73 25.27
CA ALA A 23 -24.81 7.46 23.86
C ALA A 23 -26.19 7.89 23.35
N GLN A 24 -26.24 8.79 22.35
CA GLN A 24 -27.42 8.99 21.52
C GLN A 24 -27.06 9.11 20.04
N PRO A 25 -27.94 8.60 19.15
CA PRO A 25 -27.73 8.52 17.71
C PRO A 25 -28.18 9.82 17.02
N GLU A 26 -27.40 10.31 16.06
CA GLU A 26 -27.82 11.42 15.20
C GLU A 26 -27.81 10.99 13.73
N SER A 27 -29.02 10.76 13.22
CA SER A 27 -29.36 10.78 11.81
C SER A 27 -29.81 12.19 11.42
N ARG A 28 -29.25 12.72 10.31
CA ARG A 28 -29.77 13.73 9.35
C ARG A 28 -28.81 14.91 9.06
N GLU A 29 -27.93 14.66 8.10
CA GLU A 29 -27.71 15.41 6.83
C GLU A 29 -28.11 16.91 6.76
N ALA A 30 -27.13 17.79 6.47
CA ALA A 30 -27.21 18.85 5.46
C ALA A 30 -25.82 19.47 5.13
N GLU A 31 -25.38 19.20 3.90
CA GLU A 31 -24.37 19.81 3.01
C GLU A 31 -23.55 21.06 3.41
N ALA A 32 -22.22 20.95 3.30
CA ALA A 32 -21.38 21.93 2.58
C ALA A 32 -19.99 21.35 2.22
N ALA A 33 -19.82 21.03 0.94
CA ALA A 33 -18.57 21.03 0.17
C ALA A 33 -17.30 20.39 0.78
N VAL A 34 -17.15 19.07 0.62
CA VAL A 34 -15.84 18.48 0.33
C VAL A 34 -16.00 17.48 -0.81
N THR A 35 -15.32 17.79 -1.91
CA THR A 35 -15.15 16.99 -3.11
C THR A 35 -14.86 15.52 -2.78
N HIS A 36 -15.77 14.64 -3.18
CA HIS A 36 -15.63 13.18 -3.34
C HIS A 36 -14.80 12.45 -2.27
N VAL A 37 -15.50 11.79 -1.35
CA VAL A 37 -14.94 10.63 -0.62
C VAL A 37 -14.46 9.63 -1.67
N PRO A 38 -13.16 9.28 -1.77
CA PRO A 38 -12.79 8.16 -2.60
C PRO A 38 -13.31 6.91 -1.89
N THR A 39 -14.46 6.43 -2.35
CA THR A 39 -14.87 5.04 -2.16
C THR A 39 -13.68 4.17 -2.47
N SER A 40 -13.39 3.23 -1.57
CA SER A 40 -12.50 2.09 -1.74
C SER A 40 -12.55 1.56 -3.19
N SER A 41 -11.63 2.07 -4.02
CA SER A 41 -11.48 1.80 -5.44
C SER A 41 -10.33 0.81 -5.58
N TYR A 42 -10.64 -0.47 -5.39
CA TYR A 42 -9.73 -1.58 -5.71
C TYR A 42 -10.00 -2.19 -7.09
N SER A 43 -10.88 -1.59 -7.92
CA SER A 43 -11.35 -2.20 -9.17
C SER A 43 -10.76 -1.60 -10.47
N ALA A 44 -9.84 -0.63 -10.40
CA ALA A 44 -9.24 -0.02 -11.60
C ALA A 44 -7.84 0.58 -11.39
N LYS A 45 -7.01 0.02 -10.50
CA LYS A 45 -5.64 0.53 -10.32
C LYS A 45 -4.77 0.14 -11.53
N THR A 46 -4.75 0.99 -12.55
CA THR A 46 -3.61 1.05 -13.47
C THR A 46 -2.47 1.73 -12.72
N PHE A 47 -1.34 1.05 -12.54
CA PHE A 47 -0.16 1.65 -11.89
C PHE A 47 0.67 2.38 -12.96
N PRO A 48 0.71 3.73 -12.97
CA PRO A 48 1.55 4.46 -13.91
C PRO A 48 3.03 4.31 -13.50
N CYS A 49 3.87 3.87 -14.42
CA CYS A 49 5.30 3.75 -14.16
C CYS A 49 5.96 5.13 -14.20
N HIS A 50 6.53 5.56 -13.08
CA HIS A 50 7.33 6.79 -13.01
C HIS A 50 8.80 6.42 -12.84
N PHE A 51 9.58 6.58 -13.91
CA PHE A 51 10.97 6.14 -13.86
C PHE A 51 11.93 7.20 -13.31
N THR A 52 12.67 6.82 -12.27
CA THR A 52 13.74 7.65 -11.67
C THR A 52 15.02 6.84 -11.55
N VAL A 53 16.18 7.49 -11.73
CA VAL A 53 17.48 6.89 -11.40
C VAL A 53 17.98 7.49 -10.09
N LEU A 54 18.19 6.67 -9.07
CA LEU A 54 18.74 7.04 -7.77
C LEU A 54 19.97 6.18 -7.50
N ASP A 55 21.10 6.80 -7.17
CA ASP A 55 22.38 6.11 -6.91
C ASP A 55 22.79 5.12 -8.01
N GLY A 56 22.57 5.50 -9.28
CA GLY A 56 22.86 4.65 -10.44
C GLY A 56 21.92 3.46 -10.63
N ARG A 57 20.81 3.39 -9.88
CA ARG A 57 19.79 2.33 -9.98
C ARG A 57 18.47 2.89 -10.48
N LEU A 58 17.80 2.12 -11.31
CA LEU A 58 16.52 2.42 -11.91
C LEU A 58 15.36 2.01 -11.00
N TYR A 59 14.41 2.93 -10.78
CA TYR A 59 13.16 2.70 -10.05
C TYR A 59 11.96 3.13 -10.89
N ALA A 60 10.81 2.49 -10.67
CA ALA A 60 9.54 2.81 -11.32
C ALA A 60 8.54 3.52 -10.39
N GLY A 61 8.95 3.84 -9.16
CA GLY A 61 8.18 4.64 -8.21
C GLY A 61 7.17 3.86 -7.38
N HIS A 62 7.23 2.52 -7.40
CA HIS A 62 6.32 1.67 -6.63
C HIS A 62 7.02 0.91 -5.50
N SER A 63 8.30 0.52 -5.67
CA SER A 63 9.06 -0.13 -4.59
C SER A 63 10.55 0.19 -4.66
N THR A 64 11.17 0.40 -3.50
CA THR A 64 12.62 0.59 -3.34
C THR A 64 13.35 -0.70 -3.01
N THR A 65 12.66 -1.84 -2.92
CA THR A 65 13.28 -3.11 -2.52
C THR A 65 14.33 -3.58 -3.52
N LEU A 66 15.40 -4.18 -2.98
CA LEU A 66 16.58 -4.64 -3.72
C LEU A 66 16.89 -6.12 -3.52
N THR A 67 16.27 -6.76 -2.52
CA THR A 67 16.68 -8.06 -2.00
C THR A 67 15.54 -9.04 -1.74
N ASP A 68 14.28 -8.60 -1.73
CA ASP A 68 13.17 -9.53 -1.52
C ASP A 68 12.98 -10.38 -2.77
N GLN A 69 13.00 -11.70 -2.57
CA GLN A 69 12.58 -12.64 -3.59
C GLN A 69 11.07 -12.50 -3.77
N TYR A 70 10.63 -12.00 -4.92
CA TYR A 70 9.21 -11.92 -5.20
C TYR A 70 8.75 -13.16 -5.97
N GLY A 71 7.91 -13.94 -5.30
CA GLY A 71 7.01 -14.96 -5.83
C GLY A 71 5.55 -14.65 -5.46
N VAL A 72 4.67 -15.66 -5.52
CA VAL A 72 3.25 -15.56 -5.12
C VAL A 72 3.16 -15.16 -3.63
N GLY A 73 2.92 -13.87 -3.34
CA GLY A 73 2.94 -13.31 -1.97
C GLY A 73 3.57 -11.92 -1.84
N ALA A 74 4.11 -11.36 -2.93
CA ALA A 74 4.60 -9.97 -3.00
C ALA A 74 3.50 -8.93 -2.72
N THR A 75 3.87 -7.75 -2.19
CA THR A 75 2.95 -6.60 -2.12
C THR A 75 2.60 -6.12 -3.52
N VAL A 76 1.41 -5.52 -3.68
CA VAL A 76 0.93 -5.05 -4.99
C VAL A 76 1.87 -4.02 -5.61
N GLU A 77 2.48 -3.16 -4.78
CA GLU A 77 3.43 -2.15 -5.22
C GLU A 77 4.76 -2.76 -5.69
N ALA A 78 5.24 -3.81 -5.03
CA ALA A 78 6.45 -4.51 -5.45
C ALA A 78 6.24 -5.23 -6.79
N VAL A 79 5.06 -5.83 -7.00
CA VAL A 79 4.74 -6.44 -8.28
C VAL A 79 4.62 -5.38 -9.38
N ALA A 80 3.97 -4.24 -9.10
CA ALA A 80 3.89 -3.13 -10.04
C ALA A 80 5.29 -2.60 -10.41
N GLU A 81 6.22 -2.54 -9.46
CA GLU A 81 7.63 -2.21 -9.71
C GLU A 81 8.26 -3.19 -10.71
N VAL A 82 8.13 -4.50 -10.48
CA VAL A 82 8.64 -5.53 -11.40
C VAL A 82 8.03 -5.38 -12.78
N GLN A 83 6.70 -5.29 -12.86
CA GLN A 83 5.97 -5.16 -14.12
C GLN A 83 6.42 -3.91 -14.90
N CYS A 84 6.65 -2.80 -14.22
CA CYS A 84 7.17 -1.58 -14.85
C CYS A 84 8.59 -1.76 -15.39
N LEU A 85 9.49 -2.31 -14.58
CA LEU A 85 10.89 -2.48 -14.94
C LEU A 85 11.05 -3.50 -16.09
N VAL A 86 10.38 -4.65 -16.01
CA VAL A 86 10.45 -5.70 -17.02
C VAL A 86 9.92 -5.21 -18.37
N ARG A 87 8.84 -4.42 -18.36
CA ARG A 87 8.30 -3.74 -19.55
C ARG A 87 9.28 -2.73 -20.13
N ARG A 88 9.96 -1.95 -19.29
CA ARG A 88 10.99 -1.01 -19.74
C ARG A 88 12.19 -1.71 -20.39
N HIS A 89 12.51 -2.92 -19.93
CA HIS A 89 13.53 -3.77 -20.55
C HIS A 89 13.04 -4.51 -21.81
N GLY A 90 11.81 -4.23 -22.29
CA GLY A 90 11.27 -4.75 -23.55
C GLY A 90 10.40 -6.01 -23.41
N PHE A 91 10.09 -6.43 -22.18
CA PHE A 91 9.30 -7.64 -21.91
C PHE A 91 7.93 -7.27 -21.34
N ASP A 92 6.88 -7.41 -22.14
CA ASP A 92 5.53 -6.93 -21.81
C ASP A 92 4.77 -7.88 -20.86
N PRO A 93 4.44 -7.47 -19.61
CA PRO A 93 3.65 -8.27 -18.67
C PRO A 93 2.13 -8.23 -18.94
N LYS A 94 1.68 -7.59 -20.04
CA LYS A 94 0.26 -7.44 -20.42
C LYS A 94 -0.59 -6.64 -19.43
N GLY A 95 0.04 -5.75 -18.69
CA GLY A 95 -0.61 -4.86 -17.72
C GLY A 95 0.29 -4.57 -16.52
N ILE A 96 0.04 -3.43 -15.86
CA ILE A 96 0.65 -3.10 -14.56
C ILE A 96 -0.49 -3.00 -13.56
N ASP A 97 -0.84 -4.14 -12.97
CA ASP A 97 -1.98 -4.33 -12.07
C ASP A 97 -1.55 -4.74 -10.65
N GLY A 98 -0.23 -4.87 -10.42
CA GLY A 98 0.30 -5.31 -9.13
C GLY A 98 0.03 -6.79 -8.83
N SER A 99 -0.42 -7.57 -9.81
CA SER A 99 -0.70 -9.01 -9.67
C SER A 99 0.36 -9.86 -10.37
N PHE A 100 1.00 -10.77 -9.62
CA PHE A 100 2.05 -11.62 -10.17
C PHE A 100 1.44 -12.84 -10.86
N GLY A 101 0.79 -12.60 -12.00
CA GLY A 101 0.14 -13.62 -12.82
C GLY A 101 1.07 -14.29 -13.85
N PRO A 102 0.51 -15.19 -14.69
CA PRO A 102 1.26 -15.90 -15.73
C PRO A 102 1.96 -14.97 -16.73
N ASN A 103 1.34 -13.83 -17.09
CA ASN A 103 1.92 -12.87 -18.02
C ASN A 103 3.15 -12.18 -17.41
N THR A 104 3.06 -11.71 -16.16
CA THR A 104 4.20 -11.16 -15.41
C THR A 104 5.33 -12.18 -15.31
N ARG A 105 5.01 -13.44 -14.96
CA ARG A 105 6.01 -14.52 -14.89
C ARG A 105 6.69 -14.76 -16.25
N ALA A 106 5.93 -14.82 -17.33
CA ALA A 106 6.48 -15.03 -18.68
C ALA A 106 7.40 -13.87 -19.10
N ALA A 107 7.02 -12.62 -18.78
CA ALA A 107 7.86 -11.45 -19.03
C ALA A 107 9.18 -11.52 -18.24
N VAL A 108 9.12 -11.90 -16.97
CA VAL A 108 10.32 -12.10 -16.12
C VAL A 108 11.21 -13.20 -16.68
N GLN A 109 10.65 -14.32 -17.10
CA GLN A 109 11.44 -15.42 -17.72
C GLN A 109 12.12 -14.96 -19.02
N GLY A 110 11.42 -14.21 -19.87
CA GLY A 110 12.02 -13.62 -21.07
C GLY A 110 13.20 -12.70 -20.74
N PHE A 111 13.00 -11.83 -19.75
CA PHE A 111 14.05 -10.96 -19.24
C PHE A 111 15.24 -11.75 -18.71
N GLN A 112 15.02 -12.74 -17.84
CA GLN A 112 16.08 -13.58 -17.27
C GLN A 112 16.91 -14.26 -18.38
N ARG A 113 16.26 -14.86 -19.39
CA ARG A 113 16.96 -15.46 -20.55
C ARG A 113 17.84 -14.45 -21.27
N SER A 114 17.34 -13.23 -21.49
CA SER A 114 18.11 -12.17 -22.18
C SER A 114 19.33 -11.68 -21.40
N ARG A 115 19.34 -11.92 -20.08
CA ARG A 115 20.44 -11.54 -19.17
C ARG A 115 21.34 -12.72 -18.80
N GLY A 116 21.11 -13.92 -19.35
CA GLY A 116 21.87 -15.13 -19.02
C GLY A 116 21.62 -15.63 -17.59
N LEU A 117 20.46 -15.33 -17.02
CA LEU A 117 20.02 -15.83 -15.71
C LEU A 117 19.16 -17.09 -15.87
N ASP A 118 19.04 -17.86 -14.79
CA ASP A 118 18.06 -18.94 -14.70
C ASP A 118 16.64 -18.38 -14.89
N ALA A 119 15.93 -18.90 -15.89
CA ALA A 119 14.62 -18.40 -16.30
C ALA A 119 13.47 -19.06 -15.53
N ASP A 120 13.56 -19.02 -14.20
CA ASP A 120 12.56 -19.61 -13.28
C ASP A 120 11.30 -18.74 -13.13
N GLY A 121 11.35 -17.47 -13.55
CA GLY A 121 10.26 -16.51 -13.39
C GLY A 121 10.12 -15.96 -11.97
N ILE A 122 11.14 -16.15 -11.12
CA ILE A 122 11.22 -15.65 -9.76
C ILE A 122 12.13 -14.41 -9.74
N VAL A 123 11.65 -13.33 -9.13
CA VAL A 123 12.45 -12.09 -9.06
C VAL A 123 13.31 -12.12 -7.79
N GLY A 124 14.43 -12.86 -7.86
CA GLY A 124 15.43 -12.90 -6.81
C GLY A 124 16.49 -11.78 -6.91
N PRO A 125 17.48 -11.75 -6.00
CA PRO A 125 18.49 -10.68 -5.93
C PRO A 125 19.26 -10.47 -7.25
N MET A 126 19.56 -11.55 -7.97
CA MET A 126 20.24 -11.47 -9.27
C MET A 126 19.34 -10.79 -10.33
N THR A 127 18.07 -11.18 -10.38
CA THR A 127 17.06 -10.56 -11.26
C THR A 127 16.86 -9.09 -10.91
N TRP A 128 16.77 -8.74 -9.63
CA TRP A 128 16.68 -7.36 -9.16
C TRP A 128 17.85 -6.51 -9.60
N ARG A 129 19.09 -7.00 -9.42
CA ARG A 129 20.28 -6.27 -9.85
C ARG A 129 20.23 -5.90 -11.33
N GLU A 130 19.77 -6.83 -12.18
CA GLU A 130 19.66 -6.57 -13.62
C GLU A 130 18.50 -5.63 -13.96
N LEU A 131 17.33 -5.78 -13.32
CA LEU A 131 16.18 -4.89 -13.53
C LEU A 131 16.50 -3.45 -13.15
N ARG A 132 17.32 -3.26 -12.11
CA ARG A 132 17.76 -1.95 -11.60
C ARG A 132 18.81 -1.27 -12.47
N LYS A 133 19.34 -1.89 -13.53
CA LYS A 133 20.26 -1.19 -14.43
C LYS A 133 19.47 -0.14 -15.23
N PRO A 134 19.81 1.16 -15.14
CA PRO A 134 19.33 2.11 -16.13
C PRO A 134 19.86 1.63 -17.49
N GLY A 135 18.98 1.51 -18.49
CA GLY A 135 19.35 1.03 -19.82
C GLY A 135 20.54 1.81 -20.39
N GLY A 136 21.41 1.10 -21.12
CA GLY A 136 22.45 1.71 -21.95
C GLY A 136 21.89 2.20 -23.28
#